data_AF-A0A2E8VQA9-F1
#
_entry.id   AF-A0A2E8VQA9-F1
#
_cell.length_a   1.000
_cell.length_b   1.000
_cell.length_c   1.000
_cell.angle_alpha   90.00
_cell.angle_beta   90.00
_cell.angle_gamma   90.00
#
_symmetry.space_group_name_H-M   'P 1'
#
loop_
_entity.id
_entity.type
_entity.pdbx_description
1 polymer ?
#
loop_
_entity_poly.entity_id
_entity_poly.type
_entity_poly.pdbx_seq_one_letter_code
_entity_poly.pdbx_strand_id
1 'polypeptide(L)'
;MMLNLARVSFHGVTASPTQQGLTPGDIAGEFSVDRAGDYYGYSTTREDFAMLFEEAMMLYLFDVDRDVGITNNPESGAPCADYIVEWGVRNRVTDPLVRARAVRVIGDALPEAQLAVEQHLMGEDPPTPMVAGQDWCTNRHLDPVESETSRRASPGEDDRPAAGDTVETGRPWL
;
A
#
# COMPACT_ATOMS: atom_id res chain seq x y z
N MET A 1 15.84 12.93 10.84
CA MET A 1 16.55 11.69 11.26
C MET A 1 16.70 10.68 10.11
N MET A 2 15.63 10.39 9.36
CA MET A 2 15.55 9.33 8.34
C MET A 2 16.65 9.36 7.27
N LEU A 3 17.03 10.54 6.76
CA LEU A 3 18.13 10.69 5.80
C LEU A 3 19.45 10.08 6.30
N ASN A 4 19.78 10.25 7.59
CA ASN A 4 21.01 9.68 8.15
C ASN A 4 20.93 8.17 8.32
N LEU A 5 19.74 7.62 8.58
CA LEU A 5 19.53 6.17 8.64
C LEU A 5 19.67 5.56 7.24
N ALA A 6 19.14 6.21 6.21
CA ALA A 6 19.29 5.75 4.84
C ALA A 6 20.75 5.71 4.36
N ARG A 7 21.60 6.61 4.87
CA ARG A 7 23.07 6.53 4.63
C ARG A 7 23.68 5.25 5.22
N VAL A 8 23.20 4.81 6.38
CA VAL A 8 23.62 3.54 6.99
C VAL A 8 23.09 2.37 6.18
N SER A 9 21.78 2.35 5.90
CA SER A 9 21.11 1.23 5.23
C SER A 9 21.54 1.03 3.77
N PHE A 10 21.82 2.11 3.02
CA PHE A 10 21.99 2.04 1.56
C PHE A 10 23.35 2.54 1.05
N HIS A 11 24.16 3.20 1.89
CA HIS A 11 25.45 3.77 1.48
C HIS A 11 26.63 3.25 2.30
N GLY A 12 26.43 2.25 3.17
CA GLY A 12 27.50 1.60 3.93
C GLY A 12 28.12 2.48 5.03
N VAL A 13 27.44 3.55 5.44
CA VAL A 13 27.88 4.37 6.58
C VAL A 13 27.73 3.56 7.88
N THR A 14 28.72 3.61 8.77
CA THR A 14 28.63 2.96 10.07
C THR A 14 27.61 3.67 10.97
N ALA A 15 26.70 2.90 11.56
CA ALA A 15 25.70 3.41 12.49
C ALA A 15 26.35 3.99 13.76
N SER A 16 25.93 5.19 14.18
CA SER A 16 26.33 5.76 15.47
C SER A 16 25.67 5.01 16.65
N PRO A 17 26.19 5.13 17.89
CA PRO A 17 25.55 4.54 19.06
C PRO A 17 24.09 5.00 19.26
N THR A 18 23.79 6.25 18.91
CA THR A 18 22.41 6.77 18.95
C THR A 18 21.53 6.06 17.92
N GLN A 19 22.02 5.87 16.68
CA GLN A 19 21.25 5.16 15.64
C GLN A 19 21.04 3.69 15.98
N GLN A 20 22.03 3.04 16.61
CA GLN A 20 21.91 1.65 17.09
C GLN A 20 20.90 1.49 18.23
N GLY A 21 20.64 2.57 18.98
CA GLY A 21 19.67 2.58 20.09
C GLY A 21 18.25 2.96 19.70
N LEU A 22 17.97 3.25 18.42
CA LEU A 22 16.62 3.60 17.97
C LEU A 22 15.69 2.39 18.03
N THR A 23 14.46 2.64 18.47
CA THR A 23 13.39 1.64 18.54
C THR A 23 12.47 1.75 17.32
N PRO A 24 11.66 0.73 17.00
CA PRO A 24 10.62 0.83 15.97
C PRO A 24 9.70 2.03 16.18
N GLY A 25 9.33 2.32 17.44
CA GLY A 25 8.48 3.47 17.79
C GLY A 25 9.14 4.81 17.45
N ASP A 26 10.46 4.95 17.64
CA ASP A 26 11.19 6.17 17.24
C ASP A 26 11.15 6.36 15.73
N ILE A 27 11.31 5.28 14.96
CA ILE A 27 11.22 5.33 13.49
C ILE A 27 9.79 5.63 13.04
N ALA A 28 8.79 5.02 13.68
CA ALA A 28 7.38 5.23 13.36
C ALA A 28 6.95 6.67 13.62
N GLY A 29 7.37 7.25 14.75
CA GLY A 29 7.07 8.64 15.10
C GLY A 29 7.61 9.66 14.09
N GLU A 30 8.72 9.35 13.42
CA GLU A 30 9.34 10.24 12.44
C GLU A 30 8.86 9.96 11.00
N PHE A 31 8.81 8.69 10.59
CA PHE A 31 8.46 8.33 9.21
C PHE A 31 6.98 8.57 8.90
N SER A 32 6.07 8.25 9.83
CA SER A 32 4.63 8.33 9.58
C SER A 32 4.15 9.74 9.24
N VAL A 33 4.78 10.76 9.83
CA VAL A 33 4.48 12.18 9.63
C VAL A 33 5.30 12.85 8.51
N ASP A 34 6.30 12.15 7.95
CA ASP A 34 7.09 12.63 6.81
C ASP A 34 6.30 12.43 5.49
N ARG A 35 6.75 13.09 4.42
CA ARG A 35 6.18 13.09 3.07
C ARG A 35 6.87 12.11 2.11
N ALA A 36 7.76 11.26 2.62
CA ALA A 36 8.34 10.16 1.85
C ALA A 36 7.30 9.04 1.67
N GLY A 37 7.21 8.48 0.45
CA GLY A 37 6.40 7.29 0.16
C GLY A 37 7.07 6.01 0.66
N ASP A 38 8.40 5.95 0.63
CA ASP A 38 9.17 4.78 1.02
C ASP A 38 10.47 5.15 1.73
N TYR A 39 10.99 4.24 2.57
CA TYR A 39 12.27 4.43 3.25
C TYR A 39 13.46 4.52 2.27
N TYR A 40 13.42 3.77 1.17
CA TYR A 40 14.45 3.84 0.14
C TYR A 40 14.52 5.22 -0.54
N GLY A 41 13.43 5.99 -0.52
CA GLY A 41 13.43 7.37 -1.02
C GLY A 41 14.43 8.29 -0.30
N TYR A 42 14.75 8.02 0.97
CA TYR A 42 15.78 8.80 1.68
C TYR A 42 17.21 8.52 1.20
N SER A 43 17.43 7.51 0.36
CA SER A 43 18.75 7.15 -0.17
C SER A 43 19.34 8.28 -1.02
N THR A 44 18.60 8.75 -2.03
CA THR A 44 18.93 9.92 -2.85
C THR A 44 17.65 10.53 -3.41
N THR A 45 17.71 11.78 -3.86
CA THR A 45 16.59 12.41 -4.57
C THR A 45 16.18 11.69 -5.85
N ARG A 46 17.07 10.90 -6.46
CA ARG A 46 16.74 10.06 -7.64
C ARG A 46 15.96 8.81 -7.25
N GLU A 47 16.29 8.21 -6.10
CA GLU A 47 15.55 7.04 -5.61
C GLU A 47 14.16 7.44 -5.12
N ASP A 48 14.02 8.58 -4.44
CA ASP A 48 12.70 9.10 -4.09
C ASP A 48 11.85 9.43 -5.33
N PHE A 49 12.46 10.00 -6.37
CA PHE A 49 11.78 10.16 -7.67
C PHE A 49 11.33 8.80 -8.23
N ALA A 50 12.23 7.80 -8.25
CA ALA A 50 11.94 6.49 -8.81
C ALA A 50 10.83 5.77 -8.02
N MET A 51 10.88 5.76 -6.69
CA MET A 51 9.86 5.15 -5.83
C MET A 51 8.50 5.81 -6.02
N LEU A 52 8.42 7.14 -6.06
CA LEU A 52 7.16 7.85 -6.29
C LEU A 52 6.57 7.58 -7.68
N PHE A 53 7.43 7.52 -8.71
CA PHE A 53 7.03 7.17 -10.07
C PHE A 53 6.49 5.74 -10.13
N GLU A 54 7.25 4.79 -9.58
CA GLU A 54 6.89 3.37 -9.52
C GLU A 54 5.55 3.18 -8.81
N GLU A 55 5.40 3.66 -7.58
CA GLU A 55 4.18 3.47 -6.80
C GLU A 55 2.94 4.03 -7.51
N ALA A 56 3.03 5.23 -8.06
CA ALA A 56 1.92 5.85 -8.76
C ALA A 56 1.55 5.12 -10.05
N MET A 57 2.55 4.70 -10.85
CA MET A 57 2.31 4.03 -12.12
C MET A 57 1.87 2.57 -11.93
N MET A 58 2.35 1.88 -10.88
CA MET A 58 1.91 0.52 -10.56
C MET A 58 0.45 0.50 -10.14
N LEU A 59 0.02 1.45 -9.31
CA LEU A 59 -1.39 1.61 -8.96
C LEU A 59 -2.22 1.98 -10.20
N TYR A 60 -1.81 3.02 -10.93
CA TYR A 60 -2.55 3.51 -12.11
C TYR A 60 -2.69 2.49 -13.25
N LEU A 61 -1.63 1.77 -13.61
CA LEU A 61 -1.64 0.88 -14.77
C LEU A 61 -2.14 -0.53 -14.44
N PHE A 62 -1.95 -0.97 -13.20
CA PHE A 62 -2.11 -2.38 -12.84
C PHE A 62 -2.97 -2.64 -11.61
N ASP A 63 -3.49 -1.59 -10.97
CA ASP A 63 -4.30 -1.72 -9.74
C ASP A 63 -3.54 -2.48 -8.64
N VAL A 64 -2.22 -2.28 -8.58
CA VAL A 64 -1.34 -2.95 -7.61
C VAL A 64 -1.23 -2.11 -6.36
N ASP A 65 -1.76 -2.66 -5.28
CA ASP A 65 -1.60 -2.12 -3.93
C ASP A 65 -0.16 -2.29 -3.41
N ARG A 66 0.30 -1.29 -2.66
CA ARG A 66 1.61 -1.35 -1.99
C ARG A 66 1.49 -1.11 -0.50
N ASP A 67 2.01 -2.07 0.27
CA ASP A 67 2.16 -1.97 1.71
C ASP A 67 3.54 -1.40 2.07
N VAL A 68 3.56 -0.45 3.01
CA VAL A 68 4.79 0.06 3.64
C VAL A 68 4.59 0.11 5.15
N GLY A 69 5.60 -0.30 5.91
CA GLY A 69 5.51 -0.30 7.35
C GLY A 69 6.84 -0.46 8.06
N ILE A 70 6.78 -0.27 9.37
CA ILE A 70 7.86 -0.36 10.34
C ILE A 70 7.49 -1.47 11.30
N THR A 71 8.46 -2.35 11.56
CA THR A 71 8.29 -3.55 12.35
C THR A 71 9.37 -3.63 13.42
N ASN A 72 9.25 -4.61 14.32
CA ASN A 72 10.41 -5.10 15.08
C ASN A 72 11.52 -5.64 14.15
N ASN A 73 12.67 -6.01 14.73
CA ASN A 73 13.82 -6.52 13.99
C ASN A 73 14.08 -8.01 14.33
N PRO A 74 13.29 -8.95 13.80
CA PRO A 74 13.57 -10.38 13.94
C PRO A 74 14.83 -10.77 13.16
N GLU A 75 15.29 -12.01 13.32
CA GLU A 75 16.46 -12.51 12.59
C GLU A 75 16.23 -12.54 11.07
N SER A 76 17.30 -12.38 10.31
CA SER A 76 17.21 -12.40 8.84
C SER A 76 16.65 -13.73 8.34
N GLY A 77 15.63 -13.66 7.48
CA GLY A 77 14.93 -14.84 6.96
C GLY A 77 13.81 -15.37 7.85
N ALA A 78 13.48 -14.67 8.95
CA ALA A 78 12.29 -14.99 9.74
C ALA A 78 11.00 -14.97 8.88
N PRO A 79 9.99 -15.80 9.21
CA PRO A 79 8.69 -15.76 8.54
C PRO A 79 7.96 -14.42 8.78
N CYS A 80 7.00 -14.06 7.93
CA CYS A 80 6.25 -12.81 8.09
C CYS A 80 5.53 -12.68 9.45
N ALA A 81 5.24 -13.80 10.12
CA ALA A 81 4.56 -13.82 11.41
C ALA A 81 5.42 -13.28 12.56
N ASP A 82 6.73 -13.22 12.37
CA ASP A 82 7.67 -12.73 13.38
C ASP A 82 7.91 -11.21 13.29
N TYR A 83 7.42 -10.60 12.21
CA TYR A 83 7.47 -9.15 12.00
C TYR A 83 6.19 -8.52 12.56
N ILE A 84 6.28 -8.02 13.79
CA ILE A 84 5.21 -7.30 14.48
C ILE A 84 5.23 -5.85 14.01
N VAL A 85 4.11 -5.38 13.47
CA VAL A 85 3.93 -4.03 12.95
C VAL A 85 3.87 -3.02 14.09
N GLU A 86 4.74 -2.02 14.05
CA GLU A 86 4.65 -0.82 14.90
C GLU A 86 3.76 0.22 14.24
N TRP A 87 3.92 0.40 12.93
CA TRP A 87 3.14 1.30 12.09
C TRP A 87 3.20 0.83 10.64
N GLY A 88 2.13 1.00 9.87
CA GLY A 88 2.14 0.73 8.44
C GLY A 88 0.86 1.18 7.76
N VAL A 89 0.92 1.33 6.45
CA VAL A 89 -0.23 1.67 5.61
C VAL A 89 -0.13 0.96 4.26
N ARG A 90 -1.28 0.62 3.69
CA ARG A 90 -1.45 0.29 2.27
C ARG A 90 -1.68 1.58 1.48
N ASN A 91 -1.11 1.64 0.29
CA ASN A 91 -1.25 2.72 -0.68
C ASN A 91 -0.86 4.09 -0.12
N ARG A 92 0.32 4.18 0.51
CA ARG A 92 0.87 5.45 1.01
C ARG A 92 0.90 6.55 -0.06
N VAL A 93 1.03 6.19 -1.34
CA VAL A 93 0.99 7.12 -2.48
C VAL A 93 -0.32 7.92 -2.59
N THR A 94 -1.42 7.45 -1.99
CA THR A 94 -2.72 8.17 -1.96
C THR A 94 -2.81 9.18 -0.82
N ASP A 95 -1.85 9.20 0.13
CA ASP A 95 -1.74 10.26 1.15
C ASP A 95 -1.59 11.63 0.47
N PRO A 96 -2.36 12.67 0.85
CA PRO A 96 -2.29 13.98 0.18
C PRO A 96 -0.88 14.59 0.10
N LEU A 97 -0.03 14.39 1.10
CA LEU A 97 1.32 14.93 1.15
C LEU A 97 2.28 14.20 0.23
N VAL A 98 2.06 12.90 0.02
CA VAL A 98 2.84 12.01 -0.86
C VAL A 98 2.33 12.09 -2.29
N ARG A 99 1.00 12.01 -2.50
CA ARG A 99 0.32 12.12 -3.79
C ARG A 99 0.73 13.36 -4.57
N ALA A 100 0.77 14.52 -3.91
CA ALA A 100 1.19 15.77 -4.55
C ALA A 100 2.61 15.69 -5.13
N ARG A 101 3.51 14.94 -4.49
CA ARG A 101 4.88 14.72 -4.97
C ARG A 101 4.91 13.68 -6.08
N ALA A 102 4.14 12.61 -5.97
CA ALA A 102 4.00 11.59 -7.00
C ALA A 102 3.46 12.18 -8.31
N VAL A 103 2.37 12.95 -8.27
CA VAL A 103 1.80 13.65 -9.43
C VAL A 103 2.82 14.60 -10.07
N ARG A 104 3.64 15.27 -9.26
CA ARG A 104 4.73 16.10 -9.78
C ARG A 104 5.80 15.28 -10.50
N VAL A 105 6.23 14.17 -9.90
CA VAL A 105 7.19 13.23 -10.49
C VAL A 105 6.68 12.69 -11.83
N ILE A 106 5.40 12.31 -11.92
CA ILE A 106 4.77 11.92 -13.19
C ILE A 106 4.81 13.08 -14.19
N GLY A 107 4.45 14.30 -13.78
CA GLY A 107 4.51 15.47 -14.67
C GLY A 107 5.93 15.78 -15.20
N ASP A 108 6.96 15.52 -14.40
CA ASP A 108 8.35 15.74 -14.81
C ASP A 108 8.86 14.62 -15.75
N ALA A 109 8.41 13.37 -15.61
CA ALA A 109 8.83 12.22 -16.43
C ALA A 109 7.96 11.93 -17.65
N LEU A 110 6.63 12.06 -17.51
CA LEU A 110 5.61 11.68 -18.47
C LEU A 110 4.43 12.68 -18.43
N PRO A 111 4.63 13.93 -18.92
CA PRO A 111 3.65 15.01 -18.81
C PRO A 111 2.26 14.66 -19.34
N GLU A 112 2.17 13.85 -20.39
CA GLU A 112 0.92 13.42 -21.01
C GLU A 112 0.06 12.53 -20.10
N ALA A 113 0.66 11.82 -19.15
CA ALA A 113 -0.05 10.95 -18.21
C ALA A 113 -0.45 11.67 -16.91
N GLN A 114 0.14 12.85 -16.63
CA GLN A 114 0.03 13.52 -15.34
C GLN A 114 -1.43 13.71 -14.89
N LEU A 115 -2.28 14.27 -15.76
CA LEU A 115 -3.67 14.55 -15.42
C LEU A 115 -4.47 13.26 -15.15
N ALA A 116 -4.24 12.21 -15.94
CA ALA A 116 -4.94 10.94 -15.79
C ALA A 116 -4.52 10.23 -14.49
N VAL A 117 -3.21 10.22 -14.18
CA VAL A 117 -2.70 9.66 -12.92
C VAL A 117 -3.21 10.45 -11.71
N GLU A 118 -3.20 11.78 -11.77
CA GLU A 118 -3.73 12.62 -10.69
C GLU A 118 -5.21 12.32 -10.42
N GLN A 119 -6.02 12.25 -11.47
CA GLN A 119 -7.44 11.92 -11.35
C GLN A 119 -7.68 10.53 -10.76
N HIS A 120 -6.89 9.54 -11.21
CA HIS A 120 -6.96 8.18 -10.66
C HIS A 120 -6.61 8.17 -9.17
N LEU A 121 -5.45 8.71 -8.76
CA LEU A 121 -5.01 8.77 -7.35
C LEU A 121 -5.92 9.62 -6.44
N MET A 122 -6.73 10.52 -7.00
CA MET A 122 -7.77 11.26 -6.25
C MET A 122 -9.07 10.47 -6.10
N GLY A 123 -9.33 9.51 -6.99
CA GLY A 123 -10.47 8.59 -6.92
C GLY A 123 -10.24 7.40 -5.99
N GLU A 124 -8.98 7.08 -5.69
CA GLU A 124 -8.59 6.03 -4.75
C GLU A 124 -8.97 6.36 -3.30
N ASP A 125 -9.19 5.30 -2.53
CA ASP A 125 -9.36 5.39 -1.08
C ASP A 125 -8.08 5.95 -0.42
N PRO A 126 -8.21 6.64 0.73
CA PRO A 126 -7.06 7.08 1.50
C PRO A 126 -6.22 5.88 1.96
N PRO A 127 -4.96 6.10 2.39
CA PRO A 127 -4.10 5.00 2.83
C PRO A 127 -4.77 4.16 3.91
N THR A 128 -4.82 2.84 3.71
CA THR A 128 -5.47 1.94 4.68
C THR A 128 -4.46 1.58 5.77
N PRO A 129 -4.72 1.93 7.05
CA PRO A 129 -3.76 1.68 8.11
C PRO A 129 -3.67 0.18 8.47
N MET A 130 -2.45 -0.27 8.73
CA MET A 130 -2.19 -1.54 9.38
C MET A 130 -2.47 -1.45 10.89
N VAL A 131 -2.75 -2.60 11.50
CA VAL A 131 -2.99 -2.72 12.95
C VAL A 131 -1.67 -2.93 13.67
N ALA A 132 -1.27 -1.94 14.47
CA ALA A 132 -0.09 -2.03 15.32
C ALA A 132 -0.21 -3.19 16.34
N GLY A 133 0.89 -3.89 16.59
CA GLY A 133 0.95 -5.08 17.44
C GLY A 133 0.51 -6.39 16.78
N GLN A 134 -0.03 -6.34 15.56
CA GLN A 134 -0.27 -7.54 14.75
C GLN A 134 0.93 -7.86 13.86
N ASP A 135 1.07 -9.13 13.49
CA ASP A 135 2.13 -9.58 12.60
C ASP A 135 1.87 -9.18 11.13
N TRP A 136 2.92 -9.22 10.32
CA TRP A 136 2.86 -8.84 8.91
C TRP A 136 2.02 -9.82 8.06
N CYS A 137 1.98 -11.11 8.39
CA CYS A 137 1.14 -12.06 7.64
C CYS A 137 -0.35 -11.74 7.82
N THR A 138 -0.76 -11.29 9.00
CA THR A 138 -2.13 -10.83 9.26
C THR A 138 -2.38 -9.48 8.58
N ASN A 139 -1.45 -8.53 8.76
CA ASN A 139 -1.59 -7.17 8.24
C ASN A 139 -1.52 -7.05 6.71
N ARG A 140 -1.05 -8.04 5.96
CA ARG A 140 -1.12 -7.99 4.48
C ARG A 140 -2.49 -8.34 3.90
N HIS A 141 -3.41 -8.80 4.75
CA HIS A 141 -4.80 -9.12 4.39
C HIS A 141 -5.75 -8.07 4.99
N LEU A 142 -5.55 -6.79 4.63
CA LEU A 142 -6.34 -5.65 5.12
C LEU A 142 -7.73 -5.54 4.50
N ASP A 143 -7.97 -6.29 3.42
CA ASP A 143 -9.23 -6.22 2.71
C ASP A 143 -10.37 -6.62 3.66
N PRO A 144 -11.51 -5.91 3.64
CA PRO A 144 -12.67 -6.35 4.38
C PRO A 144 -12.97 -7.78 3.94
N VAL A 145 -12.94 -8.72 4.88
CA VAL A 145 -13.63 -9.99 4.67
C VAL A 145 -15.07 -9.58 4.39
N GLU A 146 -15.50 -9.72 3.13
CA GLU A 146 -16.91 -9.52 2.78
C GLU A 146 -17.71 -10.28 3.82
N SER A 147 -18.45 -9.54 4.64
CA SER A 147 -19.21 -10.14 5.71
C SER A 147 -20.27 -11.01 5.03
N GLU A 148 -20.07 -12.33 5.02
CA GLU A 148 -21.01 -13.32 4.44
C GLU A 148 -22.42 -13.24 5.04
N THR A 149 -22.62 -12.39 6.05
CA THR A 149 -23.86 -12.13 6.76
C THR A 149 -24.96 -11.48 5.92
N SER A 150 -24.73 -11.06 4.68
CA SER A 150 -25.81 -10.49 3.82
C SER A 150 -26.47 -11.49 2.86
N ARG A 151 -26.04 -12.77 2.79
CA ARG A 151 -26.70 -13.79 1.92
C ARG A 151 -27.66 -14.73 2.63
N ARG A 152 -28.10 -14.44 3.85
CA ARG A 152 -29.08 -15.28 4.56
C ARG A 152 -30.23 -14.50 5.18
N ALA A 153 -31.10 -13.97 4.32
CA ALA A 153 -32.50 -13.71 4.68
C ALA A 153 -33.40 -13.86 3.46
N SER A 154 -33.98 -15.05 3.29
CA SER A 154 -35.36 -15.23 2.81
C SER A 154 -35.80 -16.66 3.10
N PRO A 155 -36.86 -16.83 3.90
CA PRO A 155 -37.82 -17.89 3.69
C PRO A 155 -39.19 -17.27 3.42
N GLY A 156 -39.62 -17.36 2.17
CA GLY A 156 -40.98 -17.09 1.73
C GLY A 156 -41.29 -18.08 0.63
N GLU A 157 -41.76 -19.26 1.03
CA GLU A 157 -42.27 -20.30 0.15
C GLU A 157 -43.74 -19.99 -0.15
N ASP A 158 -44.11 -19.93 -1.43
CA ASP A 158 -45.49 -20.16 -1.88
C ASP A 158 -45.50 -20.73 -3.31
N ASP A 159 -46.50 -21.55 -3.56
CA ASP A 159 -46.59 -22.70 -4.45
C ASP A 159 -46.56 -22.46 -5.99
N ARG A 160 -45.81 -23.36 -6.68
CA ARG A 160 -45.89 -24.00 -8.03
C ARG A 160 -47.10 -23.74 -9.02
N PRO A 161 -47.05 -24.20 -10.31
CA PRO A 161 -45.92 -24.59 -11.20
C PRO A 161 -46.02 -24.24 -12.73
N ALA A 162 -44.88 -24.47 -13.42
CA ALA A 162 -44.63 -24.97 -14.80
C ALA A 162 -45.15 -24.25 -16.09
N ALA A 163 -44.21 -23.89 -16.99
CA ALA A 163 -44.08 -24.42 -18.36
C ALA A 163 -43.09 -23.61 -19.23
N GLY A 164 -42.35 -24.29 -20.11
CA GLY A 164 -42.03 -23.75 -21.45
C GLY A 164 -40.55 -23.49 -21.77
N ASP A 165 -40.06 -24.25 -22.74
CA ASP A 165 -38.76 -24.17 -23.43
C ASP A 165 -38.37 -22.78 -23.94
N THR A 166 -37.06 -22.49 -24.00
CA THR A 166 -36.32 -22.32 -25.27
C THR A 166 -34.82 -22.08 -25.05
N VAL A 167 -34.05 -22.70 -25.94
CA VAL A 167 -32.60 -22.57 -26.12
C VAL A 167 -32.31 -21.30 -26.91
N GLU A 168 -31.34 -20.48 -26.48
CA GLU A 168 -30.64 -19.61 -27.42
C GLU A 168 -29.16 -19.41 -27.04
N THR A 169 -28.34 -19.61 -28.06
CA THR A 169 -26.88 -19.54 -28.12
C THR A 169 -26.37 -18.11 -28.30
N GLY A 170 -25.30 -17.72 -27.60
CA GLY A 170 -24.59 -16.47 -27.89
C GLY A 170 -23.18 -16.43 -27.28
N ARG A 171 -22.17 -16.22 -28.13
CA ARG A 171 -20.71 -16.34 -27.92
C ARG A 171 -20.07 -15.07 -27.32
N PRO A 172 -18.78 -15.10 -26.89
CA PRO A 172 -18.18 -14.14 -25.96
C PRO A 172 -17.61 -12.89 -26.64
N TRP A 173 -17.46 -11.85 -25.82
CA TRP A 173 -16.98 -10.51 -26.14
C TRP A 173 -15.54 -10.48 -26.68
N LEU A 174 -15.39 -9.93 -27.89
CA LEU A 174 -14.33 -9.00 -28.27
C LEU A 174 -14.97 -7.62 -28.34
#